data_AF-A0A851F061-F1
#
_entry.id   AF-A0A851F061-F1
#
_cell.length_a   1.000
_cell.length_b   1.000
_cell.length_c   1.000
_cell.angle_alpha   90.00
_cell.angle_beta   90.00
_cell.angle_gamma   90.00
#
_symmetry.space_group_name_H-M   'P 1'
#
loop_
_entity.id
_entity.type
_entity.pdbx_description
1 polymer ?
#
loop_
_entity_poly.entity_id
_entity_poly.type
_entity_poly.pdbx_seq_one_letter_code
_entity_poly.pdbx_strand_id
1 'polypeptide(L)'
;VSQVVADMREKRYAQEGIGSSYLFRVDHDTIIDATKCGNLARFINHCCTPNCYAKVITIEAQKKIVIYSKQPIGVNEEITYDYKFPIEDTKIPCLCRTESCRGTLN
;
A
#
# COMPACT_ATOMS: atom_id res chain seq x y z
N VAL A 1 4.54 -9.04 -10.60
CA VAL A 1 3.49 -9.91 -11.17
C VAL A 1 2.60 -9.07 -12.08
N SER A 2 1.98 -9.67 -13.10
CA SER A 2 1.00 -8.97 -13.95
C SER A 2 -0.35 -8.82 -13.25
N GLN A 3 -1.23 -7.96 -13.80
CA GLN A 3 -2.60 -7.77 -13.30
C GLN A 3 -3.35 -9.09 -13.14
N VAL A 4 -3.38 -9.92 -14.20
CA VAL A 4 -4.11 -11.20 -14.20
C VAL A 4 -3.64 -12.13 -13.08
N VAL A 5 -2.33 -12.15 -12.81
CA VAL A 5 -1.77 -12.96 -11.73
C VAL A 5 -2.09 -12.36 -10.36
N ALA A 6 -2.10 -11.03 -10.23
CA ALA A 6 -2.49 -10.36 -9.00
C ALA A 6 -3.95 -10.66 -8.62
N ASP A 7 -4.87 -10.55 -9.59
CA ASP A 7 -6.31 -10.83 -9.37
C ASP A 7 -6.55 -12.29 -8.96
N MET A 8 -5.85 -13.23 -9.61
CA MET A 8 -5.89 -14.65 -9.26
C MET A 8 -5.39 -14.89 -7.83
N ARG A 9 -4.28 -14.24 -7.44
CA ARG A 9 -3.71 -14.37 -6.11
C ARG A 9 -4.59 -13.77 -5.04
N GLU A 10 -5.19 -12.61 -5.29
CA GLU A 10 -6.13 -11.97 -4.37
C GLU A 10 -7.33 -12.87 -4.06
N LYS A 11 -7.95 -13.46 -5.09
CA LYS A 11 -9.05 -14.44 -4.90
C LYS A 11 -8.61 -15.64 -4.05
N ARG A 12 -7.41 -16.16 -4.31
CA ARG A 12 -6.85 -17.28 -3.52
C ARG A 12 -6.58 -16.87 -2.08
N TYR A 13 -5.98 -15.71 -1.85
CA TYR A 13 -5.68 -15.21 -0.50
C TYR A 13 -6.97 -14.99 0.30
N ALA A 14 -8.03 -14.47 -0.32
CA ALA A 14 -9.34 -14.37 0.31
C ALA A 14 -9.91 -15.74 0.71
N GLN A 15 -9.80 -16.76 -0.15
CA GLN A 15 -10.21 -18.14 0.16
C GLN A 15 -9.38 -18.79 1.27
N GLU A 16 -8.10 -18.44 1.38
CA GLU A 16 -7.20 -18.85 2.47
C GLU A 16 -7.48 -18.09 3.79
N GLY A 17 -8.40 -17.12 3.80
CA GLY A 17 -8.70 -16.29 4.97
C GLY A 17 -7.69 -15.15 5.21
N ILE A 18 -6.82 -14.86 4.24
CA ILE A 18 -5.89 -13.73 4.28
C ILE A 18 -6.67 -12.49 3.82
N GLY A 19 -7.33 -11.82 4.76
CA GLY A 19 -8.17 -10.64 4.51
C GLY A 19 -7.42 -9.35 4.15
N SER A 20 -6.12 -9.42 3.82
CA SER A 20 -5.33 -8.24 3.44
C SER A 20 -4.32 -8.61 2.34
N SER A 21 -4.59 -8.14 1.13
CA SER A 21 -3.70 -8.25 -0.03
C SER A 21 -2.59 -7.19 0.06
N TYR A 22 -1.31 -7.59 0.13
CA TYR A 22 -0.17 -6.65 0.17
C TYR A 22 0.34 -6.36 -1.26
N LEU A 23 -0.56 -5.88 -2.10
CA LEU A 23 -0.29 -5.59 -3.51
C LEU A 23 0.01 -4.10 -3.71
N PHE A 24 1.07 -3.79 -4.44
CA PHE A 24 1.43 -2.42 -4.80
C PHE A 24 1.69 -2.30 -6.29
N ARG A 25 0.94 -1.43 -6.98
CA ARG A 25 1.14 -1.17 -8.41
C ARG A 25 2.34 -0.24 -8.63
N VAL A 26 3.35 -0.73 -9.35
CA VAL A 26 4.57 0.03 -9.67
C VAL A 26 4.42 0.77 -10.99
N ASP A 27 3.75 0.15 -11.95
CA ASP A 27 3.37 0.74 -13.24
C ASP A 27 2.13 0.01 -13.80
N HIS A 28 1.75 0.29 -15.05
CA HIS A 28 0.57 -0.31 -15.67
C HIS A 28 0.60 -1.85 -15.66
N ASP A 29 1.77 -2.45 -15.87
CA ASP A 29 1.92 -3.88 -16.14
C ASP A 29 2.50 -4.65 -14.95
N THR A 30 3.07 -3.93 -13.97
CA THR A 30 3.86 -4.52 -12.88
C THR A 30 3.27 -4.18 -11.52
N ILE A 31 2.92 -5.24 -10.78
CA ILE A 31 2.49 -5.20 -9.39
C ILE A 31 3.52 -5.95 -8.53
N ILE A 32 3.88 -5.39 -7.38
CA ILE A 32 4.65 -6.07 -6.35
C ILE A 32 3.67 -6.72 -5.37
N ASP A 33 3.88 -8.01 -5.08
CA ASP A 33 3.09 -8.78 -4.10
C ASP A 33 3.98 -9.15 -2.93
N ALA A 34 3.75 -8.51 -1.78
CA ALA A 34 4.49 -8.72 -0.55
C ALA A 34 3.77 -9.66 0.45
N THR A 35 2.72 -10.36 0.00
CA THR A 35 1.80 -11.08 0.90
C THR A 35 2.46 -12.28 1.58
N LYS A 36 3.23 -13.07 0.83
CA LYS A 36 3.97 -14.24 1.34
C LYS A 36 5.48 -13.99 1.45
N CYS A 37 6.02 -13.08 0.64
CA CYS A 37 7.45 -12.74 0.62
C CYS A 37 7.60 -11.21 0.50
N GLY A 38 8.12 -10.56 1.54
CA GLY A 38 8.29 -9.11 1.58
C GLY A 38 9.22 -8.69 2.72
N ASN A 39 9.39 -7.38 2.91
CA ASN A 39 10.13 -6.81 4.03
C ASN A 39 9.19 -6.07 4.99
N LEU A 40 9.75 -5.36 5.97
CA LEU A 40 8.99 -4.61 6.98
C LEU A 40 8.06 -3.53 6.39
N ALA A 41 8.31 -3.05 5.17
CA ALA A 41 7.49 -2.00 4.56
C ALA A 41 6.04 -2.43 4.33
N ARG A 42 5.74 -3.74 4.29
CA ARG A 42 4.37 -4.26 4.18
C ARG A 42 3.47 -3.88 5.38
N PHE A 43 4.06 -3.48 6.50
CA PHE A 43 3.32 -3.11 7.71
C PHE A 43 3.06 -1.60 7.83
N ILE A 44 3.51 -0.79 6.87
CA ILE A 44 3.27 0.66 6.89
C ILE A 44 1.82 0.90 6.53
N ASN A 45 1.05 1.45 7.48
CA ASN A 45 -0.38 1.65 7.35
C ASN A 45 -0.77 2.88 6.51
N HIS A 46 -2.05 2.90 6.14
CA HIS A 46 -2.68 4.06 5.52
C HIS A 46 -2.94 5.17 6.53
N CYS A 47 -2.66 6.41 6.14
CA CYS A 47 -3.17 7.60 6.80
C CYS A 47 -3.61 8.65 5.76
N CYS A 48 -4.72 9.35 6.01
CA CYS A 48 -5.20 10.45 5.16
C CYS A 48 -4.34 11.71 5.27
N THR A 49 -3.64 11.90 6.40
CA THR A 49 -2.60 12.92 6.58
C THR A 49 -1.25 12.27 6.91
N PRO A 50 -0.62 11.60 5.94
CA PRO A 50 0.55 10.77 6.22
C PRO A 50 1.84 11.58 6.35
N ASN A 51 2.73 11.13 7.23
CA ASN A 51 4.09 11.67 7.40
C ASN A 51 5.07 11.22 6.31
N CYS A 52 4.72 10.19 5.53
CA CYS A 52 5.53 9.69 4.41
C CYS A 52 4.78 9.70 3.06
N TYR A 53 5.54 9.50 1.99
CA TYR A 53 5.01 9.22 0.66
C TYR A 53 5.83 8.13 -0.04
N ALA A 54 5.16 7.35 -0.87
CA ALA A 54 5.81 6.35 -1.72
C ALA A 54 6.20 6.98 -3.07
N LYS A 55 7.38 6.63 -3.57
CA LYS A 55 7.85 6.97 -4.91
C LYS A 55 8.45 5.74 -5.59
N VAL A 56 8.09 5.55 -6.85
CA VAL A 56 8.73 4.55 -7.70
C VAL A 56 9.98 5.16 -8.32
N ILE A 57 11.13 4.52 -8.11
CA ILE A 57 12.41 4.91 -8.71
C ILE A 57 13.03 3.72 -9.43
N THR A 58 13.90 3.98 -10.40
CA THR A 58 14.64 2.94 -11.11
C THR A 58 16.07 2.88 -10.58
N ILE A 59 16.47 1.73 -10.04
CA ILE A 59 17.84 1.45 -9.59
C ILE A 59 18.29 0.20 -10.36
N GLU A 60 19.44 0.27 -11.04
CA GLU A 60 20.01 -0.87 -11.78
C GLU A 60 19.02 -1.48 -12.79
N ALA A 61 18.31 -0.62 -13.54
CA ALA A 61 17.25 -1.00 -14.48
C ALA A 61 16.03 -1.72 -13.86
N GLN A 62 15.93 -1.79 -12.52
CA GLN A 62 14.79 -2.34 -11.81
C GLN A 62 13.99 -1.25 -11.11
N LYS A 63 12.67 -1.26 -11.28
CA LYS A 63 11.78 -0.36 -10.55
C LYS A 63 11.66 -0.82 -9.10
N LYS A 64 11.86 0.10 -8.17
CA LYS A 64 11.74 -0.12 -6.72
C LYS A 64 10.81 0.93 -6.13
N ILE A 65 10.05 0.54 -5.11
CA ILE A 65 9.23 1.46 -4.32
C ILE A 65 10.08 1.93 -3.14
N VAL A 66 10.22 3.24 -2.99
CA VAL A 66 10.91 3.86 -1.86
C VAL A 66 9.92 4.73 -1.11
N ILE A 67 9.95 4.61 0.22
CA ILE A 67 9.16 5.43 1.14
C ILE A 67 10.06 6.56 1.64
N TYR A 68 9.64 7.79 1.39
CA TYR A 68 10.33 9.00 1.84
C TYR A 68 9.49 9.70 2.91
N SER A 69 10.15 10.24 3.94
CA SER A 69 9.48 11.12 4.90
C SER A 69 9.22 12.50 4.27
N LYS A 70 8.12 13.14 4.67
CA LYS A 70 7.78 14.53 4.32
C LYS A 70 8.27 15.52 5.38
N GLN A 71 8.48 15.00 6.59
CA GLN A 71 8.81 15.75 7.79
C GLN A 71 9.71 14.90 8.69
N PRO A 72 10.40 15.51 9.69
CA PRO A 72 11.06 14.74 10.75
C PRO A 72 10.05 13.83 11.45
N ILE A 73 10.45 12.59 11.73
CA ILE A 73 9.62 11.58 12.39
C ILE A 73 10.21 11.32 13.77
N GLY A 74 9.39 11.46 14.81
CA GLY A 74 9.81 11.23 16.19
C GLY A 74 10.07 9.76 16.50
N VAL A 75 10.80 9.51 17.58
CA VAL A 75 10.92 8.14 18.12
C VAL A 75 9.54 7.63 18.52
N ASN A 76 9.21 6.40 18.13
CA ASN A 76 7.90 5.75 18.32
C ASN A 76 6.72 6.39 17.56
N GLU A 77 6.96 7.37 16.68
CA GLU A 77 5.93 7.84 15.76
C GLU A 77 5.71 6.81 14.64
N GLU A 78 4.46 6.46 14.38
CA GLU A 78 4.10 5.49 13.34
C GLU A 78 4.40 6.07 11.94
N ILE A 79 5.10 5.30 11.11
CA ILE A 79 5.31 5.63 9.70
C ILE A 79 4.02 5.30 8.94
N THR A 80 3.48 6.26 8.20
CA THR A 80 2.25 6.08 7.41
C THR A 80 2.34 6.72 6.03
N TYR A 81 1.61 6.19 5.04
CA TYR A 81 1.50 6.79 3.70
C TYR A 81 0.08 6.70 3.13
N ASP A 82 -0.22 7.46 2.08
CA ASP A 82 -1.50 7.34 1.38
C ASP A 82 -1.46 6.15 0.41
N TYR A 83 -2.34 5.16 0.60
CA TYR A 83 -2.41 3.96 -0.25
C TYR A 83 -2.89 4.28 -1.66
N LYS A 84 -3.64 5.38 -1.84
CA LYS A 84 -4.19 5.81 -3.14
C LYS A 84 -4.95 4.69 -3.85
N PHE A 85 -5.82 4.00 -3.13
CA PHE A 85 -6.70 3.01 -3.76
C PHE A 85 -7.57 3.69 -4.83
N PRO A 86 -7.80 3.01 -5.96
CA PRO A 86 -8.69 3.52 -7.00
C PRO A 86 -10.11 3.66 -6.43
N ILE A 87 -10.85 4.65 -6.92
CA ILE A 87 -12.24 4.86 -6.49
C ILE A 87 -13.10 3.71 -7.01
N GLU A 88 -13.79 3.03 -6.09
CA GLU A 88 -14.70 1.93 -6.39
C GLU A 88 -16.03 2.11 -5.64
N ASP A 89 -17.08 1.42 -6.12
CA ASP A 89 -18.41 1.46 -5.49
C ASP A 89 -18.40 0.79 -4.11
N THR A 90 -17.65 -0.31 -3.96
CA THR A 90 -17.50 -1.00 -2.69
C THR A 90 -16.49 -0.26 -1.82
N LYS A 91 -16.99 0.42 -0.80
CA LYS A 91 -16.16 1.25 0.08
C LYS A 91 -15.48 0.45 1.17
N ILE A 92 -14.18 0.71 1.35
CA ILE A 92 -13.37 0.16 2.43
C ILE A 92 -13.22 1.24 3.50
N PRO A 93 -13.70 1.04 4.74
CA PRO A 93 -13.59 2.03 5.81
C PRO A 93 -12.13 2.40 6.11
N CYS A 94 -11.87 3.70 6.23
CA CYS A 94 -10.58 4.21 6.68
C CYS A 94 -10.58 4.38 8.20
N LEU A 95 -9.64 3.73 8.87
CA LEU A 95 -9.52 3.72 10.34
C LEU A 95 -8.34 4.55 10.85
N CYS A 96 -7.82 5.51 10.06
CA CYS A 96 -6.64 6.30 10.43
C CYS A 96 -6.90 7.35 11.53
N ARG A 97 -8.18 7.69 11.79
CA ARG A 97 -8.63 8.57 12.89
C ARG A 97 -8.10 10.01 12.87
N THR A 98 -7.54 10.47 11.76
CA THR A 98 -7.13 11.87 11.61
C THR A 98 -8.35 12.77 11.47
N GLU A 99 -8.26 14.03 11.90
CA GLU A 99 -9.38 14.98 11.81
C GLU A 99 -9.87 15.18 10.36
N SER A 100 -8.96 15.15 9.40
CA SER A 100 -9.23 15.24 7.96
C SER A 100 -9.31 13.87 7.27
N CYS A 101 -9.70 12.83 8.00
CA CYS A 101 -9.93 11.49 7.42
C CYS A 101 -11.04 11.53 6.36
N ARG A 102 -10.79 10.89 5.21
CA ARG A 102 -11.76 10.78 4.11
C ARG A 102 -12.94 9.84 4.42
N GLY A 103 -12.85 9.06 5.50
CA GLY A 103 -13.83 8.03 5.87
C GLY A 103 -13.63 6.68 5.18
N THR A 104 -13.06 6.66 3.98
CA THR A 104 -12.78 5.44 3.19
C THR A 104 -11.36 5.44 2.60
N LEU A 105 -10.83 4.26 2.28
CA LEU A 105 -9.55 4.11 1.58
C LEU A 105 -9.67 4.39 0.08
N ASN A 106 -10.86 4.15 -0.49
CA ASN A 106 -11.25 4.25 -1.89
C ASN A 106 -12.57 5.02 -2.09
#